data_AF-A0A820KSJ1-F1
#
_entry.id   AF-A0A820KSJ1-F1
#
_cell.length_a   1.000
_cell.length_b   1.000
_cell.length_c   1.000
_cell.angle_alpha   90.00
_cell.angle_beta   90.00
_cell.angle_gamma   90.00
#
_symmetry.space_group_name_H-M   'P 1'
#
loop_
_entity.id
_entity.type
_entity.pdbx_description
1 polymer ?
#
loop_
_entity_poly.entity_id
_entity_poly.type
_entity_poly.pdbx_seq_one_letter_code
_entity_poly.pdbx_strand_id
1 'polypeptide(L)'
;ILAIAAGVYTIVIEQNHVVTVSHPSLDTYVQLYNDYPTTLYCPCSEISIPNKVFLNVTFVLHQVCSSDLVSLEWLHYLRSFDPTHLSPESDTLFSQDFRKIGASYFQLLATFCSLAEMNIADAQHVFMNTEFTNDRVPSRSRFDQQTEAMMISFIDTTRYDFVQTFNWTKLIFLTSYLYNGLNTNVDISTDEHSQVITSFRKYDIVSVIEDGFMIAYSTCNCVTEPVTCSAIPSLYINTSDLNNNNEYLLFKILLLRF
;
A
#
# COMPACT_ATOMS: atom_id res chain seq x y z
N ILE A 1 76.00 -33.43 17.35
CA ILE A 1 75.20 -33.20 16.12
C ILE A 1 73.70 -33.08 16.44
N LEU A 2 73.11 -33.90 17.32
CA LEU A 2 71.70 -33.77 17.74
C LEU A 2 71.37 -32.53 18.60
N ALA A 3 72.33 -31.97 19.35
CA ALA A 3 72.10 -30.80 20.21
C ALA A 3 72.00 -29.46 19.46
N ILE A 4 72.50 -29.38 18.20
CA ILE A 4 72.42 -28.16 17.39
C ILE A 4 71.05 -28.07 16.69
N ALA A 5 70.43 -29.22 16.37
CA ALA A 5 69.10 -29.27 15.77
C ALA A 5 67.97 -28.85 16.76
N ALA A 6 68.16 -29.08 18.06
CA ALA A 6 67.18 -28.70 19.09
C ALA A 6 67.18 -27.20 19.45
N GLY A 7 68.25 -26.47 19.12
CA GLY A 7 68.40 -25.04 19.47
C GLY A 7 67.83 -24.06 18.44
N VAL A 8 67.52 -24.51 17.23
CA VAL A 8 67.02 -23.64 16.14
C VAL A 8 65.49 -23.53 16.14
N TYR A 9 64.79 -24.40 16.87
CA TYR A 9 63.32 -24.43 16.85
C TYR A 9 62.66 -23.38 17.76
N THR A 10 63.40 -22.68 18.63
CA THR A 10 62.77 -21.95 19.75
C THR A 10 62.53 -20.46 19.57
N ILE A 11 62.92 -19.80 18.48
CA ILE A 11 62.71 -18.33 18.42
C ILE A 11 62.36 -17.88 16.99
N VAL A 12 61.16 -18.23 16.53
CA VAL A 12 60.49 -17.44 15.48
C VAL A 12 59.59 -16.45 16.21
N ILE A 13 60.09 -15.22 16.40
CA ILE A 13 59.29 -14.11 16.92
C ILE A 13 58.51 -13.54 15.74
N GLU A 14 57.20 -13.74 15.71
CA GLU A 14 56.33 -13.00 14.79
C GLU A 14 56.40 -11.51 15.15
N GLN A 15 56.97 -10.70 14.24
CA GLN A 15 56.94 -9.24 14.34
C GLN A 15 55.76 -8.71 13.53
N ASN A 16 54.78 -8.14 14.23
CA ASN A 16 53.68 -7.42 13.60
C ASN A 16 54.15 -6.00 13.25
N HIS A 17 54.07 -5.64 11.97
CA HIS A 17 54.33 -4.29 11.50
C HIS A 17 53.02 -3.64 11.07
N VAL A 18 52.78 -2.41 11.53
CA VAL A 18 51.62 -1.60 11.13
C VAL A 18 52.01 -0.75 9.92
N VAL A 19 51.34 -0.95 8.80
CA VAL A 19 51.49 -0.15 7.58
C VAL A 19 50.27 0.76 7.45
N THR A 20 50.50 2.06 7.28
CA THR A 20 49.42 3.04 7.07
C THR A 20 49.39 3.48 5.62
N VAL A 21 48.22 3.41 4.98
CA VAL A 21 47.97 3.90 3.63
C VAL A 21 47.00 5.07 3.72
N SER A 22 47.43 6.26 3.30
CA SER A 22 46.60 7.47 3.34
C SER A 22 45.74 7.58 2.09
N HIS A 23 44.44 7.85 2.26
CA HIS A 23 43.46 8.06 1.18
C HIS A 23 43.53 6.99 0.06
N PRO A 24 43.37 5.69 0.41
CA PRO A 24 43.44 4.63 -0.58
C PRO A 24 42.33 4.79 -1.64
N SER A 25 42.64 4.42 -2.88
CA SER A 25 41.60 4.23 -3.89
C SER A 25 40.69 3.05 -3.52
N LEU A 26 39.50 2.96 -4.12
CA LEU A 26 38.59 1.82 -3.90
C LEU A 26 39.28 0.50 -4.26
N ASP A 27 40.00 0.43 -5.38
CA ASP A 27 40.70 -0.78 -5.81
C ASP A 27 41.80 -1.17 -4.81
N THR A 28 42.53 -0.18 -4.29
CA THR A 28 43.54 -0.40 -3.24
C THR A 28 42.90 -0.94 -1.96
N TYR A 29 41.76 -0.39 -1.54
CA TYR A 29 41.02 -0.89 -0.37
C TYR A 29 40.54 -2.33 -0.60
N VAL A 30 39.95 -2.63 -1.75
CA VAL A 30 39.46 -3.97 -2.08
C VAL A 30 40.60 -4.99 -2.07
N GLN A 31 41.75 -4.65 -2.65
CA GLN A 31 42.92 -5.49 -2.61
C GLN A 31 43.40 -5.73 -1.18
N LEU A 32 43.59 -4.66 -0.40
CA LEU A 32 44.03 -4.77 1.00
C LEU A 32 43.04 -5.56 1.87
N TYR A 33 41.74 -5.45 1.60
CA TYR A 33 40.72 -6.20 2.33
C TYR A 33 40.80 -7.70 2.02
N ASN A 34 41.09 -8.06 0.77
CA ASN A 34 41.28 -9.45 0.37
C ASN A 34 42.57 -10.05 0.96
N ASP A 35 43.65 -9.26 1.00
CA ASP A 35 44.95 -9.69 1.52
C ASP A 35 44.96 -9.77 3.06
N TYR A 36 44.21 -8.89 3.74
CA TYR A 36 44.23 -8.72 5.20
C TYR A 36 42.82 -8.59 5.84
N PRO A 37 41.91 -9.55 5.65
CA PRO A 37 40.49 -9.40 5.99
C PRO A 37 40.19 -9.25 7.50
N THR A 38 41.08 -9.76 8.37
CA THR A 38 40.88 -9.75 9.83
C THR A 38 41.60 -8.60 10.53
N THR A 39 42.62 -8.01 9.89
CA THR A 39 43.51 -7.01 10.50
C THR A 39 43.40 -5.63 9.84
N LEU A 40 42.81 -5.53 8.64
CA LEU A 40 42.59 -4.24 7.99
C LEU A 40 41.61 -3.37 8.78
N TYR A 41 42.03 -2.14 9.07
CA TYR A 41 41.20 -1.12 9.69
C TYR A 41 41.22 0.15 8.81
N CYS A 42 40.05 0.50 8.27
CA CYS A 42 39.87 1.68 7.43
C CYS A 42 38.77 2.56 8.04
N PRO A 43 39.13 3.58 8.84
CA PRO A 43 38.14 4.47 9.44
C PRO A 43 37.50 5.36 8.39
N CYS A 44 36.20 5.63 8.53
CA CYS A 44 35.51 6.58 7.68
C CYS A 44 35.94 8.02 8.01
N SER A 45 36.09 8.88 7.01
CA SER A 45 36.24 10.33 7.23
C SER A 45 34.92 10.98 7.67
N GLU A 46 33.81 10.44 7.17
CA GLU A 46 32.45 10.81 7.54
C GLU A 46 31.72 9.56 8.05
N ILE A 47 31.30 9.59 9.30
CA ILE A 47 30.64 8.42 9.93
C ILE A 47 29.20 8.24 9.50
N SER A 48 28.62 9.24 8.82
CA SER A 48 27.22 9.31 8.47
C SER A 48 27.06 9.91 7.08
N ILE A 49 26.39 9.19 6.19
CA ILE A 49 26.20 9.59 4.79
C ILE A 49 24.72 9.41 4.44
N PRO A 50 24.01 10.44 3.96
CA PRO A 50 22.63 10.30 3.52
C PRO A 50 22.47 9.28 2.39
N ASN A 51 21.40 8.47 2.45
CA ASN A 51 21.10 7.45 1.44
C ASN A 51 21.12 7.99 0.00
N LYS A 52 20.65 9.23 -0.22
CA LYS A 52 20.66 9.89 -1.54
C LYS A 52 22.04 10.06 -2.19
N VAL A 53 23.13 9.91 -1.43
CA VAL A 53 24.49 10.03 -1.98
C VAL A 53 24.87 8.78 -2.77
N PHE A 54 24.35 7.61 -2.40
CA PHE A 54 24.75 6.32 -2.98
C PHE A 54 23.58 5.47 -3.51
N LEU A 55 22.34 5.87 -3.23
CA LEU A 55 21.13 5.24 -3.76
C LEU A 55 20.39 6.15 -4.72
N ASN A 56 19.64 5.52 -5.63
CA ASN A 56 18.65 6.18 -6.47
C ASN A 56 17.39 5.32 -6.50
N VAL A 57 16.39 5.72 -5.73
CA VAL A 57 15.09 5.04 -5.66
C VAL A 57 14.11 5.80 -6.53
N THR A 58 13.38 5.09 -7.38
CA THR A 58 12.25 5.63 -8.16
C THR A 58 11.04 4.71 -8.00
N PHE A 59 9.85 5.25 -8.17
CA PHE A 59 8.61 4.48 -8.09
C PHE A 59 7.74 4.69 -9.32
N VAL A 60 6.89 3.71 -9.59
CA VAL A 60 5.90 3.74 -10.67
C VAL A 60 4.58 3.30 -10.07
N LEU A 61 3.56 4.14 -10.23
CA LEU A 61 2.20 3.80 -9.81
C LEU A 61 1.57 2.83 -10.80
N HIS A 62 0.54 2.10 -10.36
CA HIS A 62 -0.23 1.24 -11.25
C HIS A 62 -0.82 2.06 -12.41
N GLN A 63 -0.82 1.49 -13.63
CA GLN A 63 -1.27 2.15 -14.86
C GLN A 63 -2.69 2.77 -14.79
N VAL A 64 -3.53 2.28 -13.88
CA VAL A 64 -4.87 2.84 -13.65
C VAL A 64 -4.80 4.30 -13.14
N CYS A 65 -3.76 4.64 -12.38
CA CYS A 65 -3.55 5.96 -11.81
C CYS A 65 -3.09 7.01 -12.83
N SER A 66 -2.71 6.59 -14.03
CA SER A 66 -2.41 7.46 -15.17
C SER A 66 -3.40 7.29 -16.33
N SER A 67 -4.51 6.58 -16.11
CA SER A 67 -5.53 6.35 -17.12
C SER A 67 -6.67 7.36 -17.04
N ASP A 68 -7.48 7.43 -18.10
CA ASP A 68 -8.67 8.28 -18.15
C ASP A 68 -9.67 7.97 -17.02
N LEU A 69 -9.63 6.77 -16.43
CA LEU A 69 -10.53 6.34 -15.36
C LEU A 69 -10.40 7.17 -14.07
N VAL A 70 -9.28 7.87 -13.87
CA VAL A 70 -9.07 8.79 -12.73
C VAL A 70 -9.05 10.25 -13.17
N SER A 71 -9.29 10.53 -14.45
CA SER A 71 -9.31 11.89 -15.00
C SER A 71 -10.54 12.68 -14.53
N LEU A 72 -10.39 13.99 -14.46
CA LEU A 72 -11.49 14.87 -14.12
C LEU A 72 -12.57 14.86 -15.22
N GLU A 73 -12.16 14.72 -16.49
CA GLU A 73 -13.05 14.60 -17.65
C GLU A 73 -13.98 13.38 -17.52
N TRP A 74 -13.44 12.21 -17.19
CA TRP A 74 -14.22 11.00 -16.99
C TRP A 74 -15.20 11.13 -15.82
N LEU A 75 -14.75 11.73 -14.71
CA LEU A 75 -15.59 11.96 -13.54
C LEU A 75 -16.74 12.93 -13.87
N HIS A 76 -16.48 13.98 -14.64
CA HIS A 76 -17.53 14.90 -15.10
C HIS A 76 -18.50 14.23 -16.07
N TYR A 77 -18.01 13.41 -16.99
CA TYR A 77 -18.85 12.63 -17.89
C TYR A 77 -19.83 11.75 -17.10
N LEU A 78 -19.34 11.00 -16.11
CA LEU A 78 -20.21 10.15 -15.28
C LEU A 78 -21.21 10.95 -14.44
N ARG A 79 -20.80 12.11 -13.89
CA ARG A 79 -21.70 12.99 -13.12
C ARG A 79 -22.77 13.67 -13.96
N SER A 80 -22.57 13.79 -15.27
CA SER A 80 -23.52 14.43 -16.19
C SER A 80 -24.75 13.58 -16.49
N PHE A 81 -24.78 12.33 -15.99
CA PHE A 81 -25.90 11.43 -16.18
C PHE A 81 -27.17 11.97 -15.51
N ASP A 82 -28.22 12.18 -16.30
CA ASP A 82 -29.54 12.58 -15.81
C ASP A 82 -30.34 11.32 -15.42
N PRO A 83 -30.64 11.12 -14.12
CA PRO A 83 -31.37 9.96 -13.63
C PRO A 83 -32.83 9.90 -14.13
N THR A 84 -33.39 10.97 -14.69
CA THR A 84 -34.75 10.96 -15.29
C THR A 84 -34.85 10.05 -16.53
N HIS A 85 -33.72 9.68 -17.13
CA HIS A 85 -33.65 8.73 -18.24
C HIS A 85 -33.68 7.26 -17.79
N LEU A 86 -33.71 6.99 -16.49
CA LEU A 86 -33.85 5.65 -15.95
C LEU A 86 -35.32 5.23 -15.92
N SER A 87 -35.62 3.98 -16.30
CA SER A 87 -36.96 3.44 -16.11
C SER A 87 -37.25 3.30 -14.60
N PRO A 88 -38.50 3.43 -14.15
CA PRO A 88 -38.87 3.17 -12.75
C PRO A 88 -38.44 1.78 -12.26
N GLU A 89 -38.31 0.81 -13.18
CA GLU A 89 -37.84 -0.56 -12.92
C GLU A 89 -36.33 -0.64 -12.62
N SER A 90 -35.56 0.37 -13.03
CA SER A 90 -34.14 0.56 -12.66
C SER A 90 -33.97 1.39 -11.38
N ASP A 91 -35.06 1.61 -10.64
CA ASP A 91 -35.08 2.14 -9.28
C ASP A 91 -35.46 1.04 -8.27
N THR A 92 -35.07 -0.21 -8.57
CA THR A 92 -35.22 -1.31 -7.61
C THR A 92 -34.21 -1.16 -6.47
N LEU A 93 -34.60 -1.61 -5.28
CA LEU A 93 -33.78 -1.67 -4.05
C LEU A 93 -32.38 -2.28 -4.25
N PHE A 94 -32.20 -3.08 -5.31
CA PHE A 94 -30.98 -3.80 -5.65
C PHE A 94 -30.19 -3.20 -6.81
N SER A 95 -30.71 -2.18 -7.50
CA SER A 95 -30.03 -1.54 -8.62
C SER A 95 -28.97 -0.57 -8.12
N GLN A 96 -27.78 -1.11 -7.83
CA GLN A 96 -26.55 -0.32 -7.87
C GLN A 96 -26.23 0.01 -9.33
N ASP A 97 -27.09 0.80 -9.98
CA ASP A 97 -26.90 1.21 -11.36
C ASP A 97 -25.61 1.99 -11.45
N PHE A 98 -24.65 1.45 -12.21
CA PHE A 98 -23.34 2.05 -12.41
C PHE A 98 -23.43 3.53 -12.81
N ARG A 99 -24.47 3.95 -13.52
CA ARG A 99 -24.65 5.35 -13.92
C ARG A 99 -24.94 6.28 -12.72
N LYS A 100 -25.52 5.75 -11.63
CA LYS A 100 -25.74 6.47 -10.36
C LYS A 100 -24.49 6.50 -9.49
N ILE A 101 -23.74 5.38 -9.41
CA ILE A 101 -22.65 5.20 -8.43
C ILE A 101 -21.24 5.36 -9.01
N GLY A 102 -21.09 5.26 -10.34
CA GLY A 102 -19.81 5.15 -11.02
C GLY A 102 -18.90 6.34 -10.76
N ALA A 103 -19.43 7.56 -10.79
CA ALA A 103 -18.66 8.77 -10.49
C ALA A 103 -17.99 8.70 -9.12
N SER A 104 -18.67 8.16 -8.12
CA SER A 104 -18.15 8.02 -6.75
C SER A 104 -17.11 6.90 -6.64
N TYR A 105 -17.31 5.78 -7.36
CA TYR A 105 -16.30 4.71 -7.45
C TYR A 105 -14.99 5.19 -8.08
N PHE A 106 -15.07 5.89 -9.21
CA PHE A 106 -13.88 6.41 -9.88
C PHE A 106 -13.26 7.58 -9.13
N GLN A 107 -14.06 8.40 -8.43
CA GLN A 107 -13.53 9.42 -7.53
C GLN A 107 -12.73 8.77 -6.39
N LEU A 108 -13.23 7.69 -5.81
CA LEU A 108 -12.52 6.92 -4.79
C LEU A 108 -11.20 6.36 -5.35
N LEU A 109 -11.22 5.78 -6.55
CA LEU A 109 -10.02 5.30 -7.24
C LEU A 109 -8.98 6.42 -7.47
N ALA A 110 -9.41 7.59 -7.94
CA ALA A 110 -8.55 8.75 -8.12
C ALA A 110 -7.92 9.19 -6.79
N THR A 111 -8.72 9.23 -5.72
CA THR A 111 -8.22 9.53 -4.36
C THR A 111 -7.21 8.50 -3.88
N PHE A 112 -7.44 7.20 -4.12
CA PHE A 112 -6.47 6.15 -3.79
C PHE A 112 -5.15 6.33 -4.52
N CYS A 113 -5.20 6.67 -5.81
CA CYS A 113 -4.01 6.92 -6.62
C CYS A 113 -3.21 8.11 -6.09
N SER A 114 -3.88 9.22 -5.79
CA SER A 114 -3.23 10.40 -5.20
C SER A 114 -2.66 10.11 -3.81
N LEU A 115 -3.38 9.36 -2.97
CA LEU A 115 -2.88 8.97 -1.64
C LEU A 115 -1.65 8.07 -1.74
N ALA A 116 -1.64 7.12 -2.68
CA ALA A 116 -0.49 6.25 -2.92
C ALA A 116 0.73 7.05 -3.38
N GLU A 117 0.53 7.99 -4.31
CA GLU A 117 1.59 8.88 -4.79
C GLU A 117 2.21 9.70 -3.66
N MET A 118 1.38 10.38 -2.87
CA MET A 118 1.84 11.19 -1.74
C MET A 118 2.57 10.34 -0.70
N ASN A 119 1.99 9.20 -0.32
CA ASN A 119 2.59 8.31 0.67
C ASN A 119 3.97 7.80 0.23
N ILE A 120 4.12 7.40 -1.04
CA ILE A 120 5.41 6.92 -1.56
C ILE A 120 6.41 8.08 -1.69
N ALA A 121 5.97 9.26 -2.15
CA ALA A 121 6.83 10.44 -2.27
C ALA A 121 7.36 10.90 -0.90
N ASP A 122 6.51 10.93 0.13
CA ASP A 122 6.89 11.28 1.50
C ASP A 122 7.85 10.24 2.09
N ALA A 123 7.54 8.95 1.94
CA ALA A 123 8.42 7.89 2.40
C ALA A 123 9.77 7.91 1.69
N GLN A 124 9.80 8.16 0.38
CA GLN A 124 11.02 8.31 -0.40
C GLN A 124 11.84 9.51 0.11
N HIS A 125 11.20 10.66 0.34
CA HIS A 125 11.88 11.84 0.87
C HIS A 125 12.55 11.56 2.23
N VAL A 126 11.86 10.87 3.14
CA VAL A 126 12.42 10.46 4.44
C VAL A 126 13.56 9.46 4.25
N PHE A 127 13.35 8.41 3.46
CA PHE A 127 14.34 7.36 3.22
C PHE A 127 15.62 7.92 2.61
N MET A 128 15.52 8.77 1.60
CA MET A 128 16.66 9.35 0.89
C MET A 128 17.48 10.32 1.75
N ASN A 129 16.85 10.94 2.75
CA ASN A 129 17.53 11.78 3.73
C ASN A 129 17.95 11.03 5.01
N THR A 130 17.57 9.77 5.15
CA THR A 130 18.02 8.93 6.28
C THR A 130 19.51 8.64 6.13
N GLU A 131 20.20 8.68 7.26
CA GLU A 131 21.65 8.55 7.35
C GLU A 131 22.10 7.08 7.44
N PHE A 132 23.06 6.70 6.59
CA PHE A 132 23.79 5.44 6.69
C PHE A 132 25.04 5.64 7.54
N THR A 133 25.06 4.99 8.71
CA THR A 133 26.08 5.23 9.73
C THR A 133 27.05 4.06 9.84
N ASN A 134 28.35 4.32 9.64
CA ASN A 134 29.44 3.37 9.88
C ASN A 134 30.72 4.09 10.33
N ASP A 135 31.39 3.54 11.33
CA ASP A 135 32.67 4.03 11.85
C ASP A 135 33.88 3.63 10.99
N ARG A 136 33.70 2.56 10.19
CA ARG A 136 34.71 2.02 9.28
C ARG A 136 34.09 1.62 7.96
N VAL A 137 34.90 1.60 6.91
CA VAL A 137 34.46 1.18 5.58
C VAL A 137 34.01 -0.30 5.63
N PRO A 138 32.73 -0.60 5.37
CA PRO A 138 32.24 -1.97 5.36
C PRO A 138 32.79 -2.74 4.17
N SER A 139 32.87 -4.07 4.30
CA SER A 139 33.12 -4.93 3.14
C SER A 139 32.00 -4.78 2.12
N ARG A 140 32.29 -5.05 0.84
CA ARG A 140 31.28 -4.99 -0.22
C ARG A 140 30.04 -5.82 0.10
N SER A 141 30.24 -7.05 0.57
CA SER A 141 29.16 -7.95 0.98
C SER A 141 28.29 -7.39 2.11
N ARG A 142 28.91 -6.75 3.12
CA ARG A 142 28.16 -6.13 4.23
C ARG A 142 27.42 -4.89 3.77
N PHE A 143 28.05 -4.06 2.95
CA PHE A 143 27.42 -2.88 2.37
C PHE A 143 26.17 -3.26 1.55
N ASP A 144 26.29 -4.28 0.70
CA ASP A 144 25.19 -4.77 -0.13
C ASP A 144 24.05 -5.33 0.76
N GLN A 145 24.36 -6.15 1.78
CA GLN A 145 23.37 -6.69 2.72
C GLN A 145 22.66 -5.60 3.53
N GLN A 146 23.39 -4.62 4.04
CA GLN A 146 22.80 -3.51 4.78
C GLN A 146 21.91 -2.66 3.87
N THR A 147 22.34 -2.40 2.65
CA THR A 147 21.57 -1.66 1.65
C THR A 147 20.29 -2.39 1.27
N GLU A 148 20.36 -3.70 1.04
CA GLU A 148 19.20 -4.53 0.76
C GLU A 148 18.21 -4.53 1.94
N ALA A 149 18.70 -4.70 3.18
CA ALA A 149 17.86 -4.63 4.37
C ALA A 149 17.18 -3.26 4.54
N MET A 150 17.90 -2.17 4.26
CA MET A 150 17.33 -0.81 4.26
C MET A 150 16.23 -0.66 3.20
N MET A 151 16.45 -1.19 1.99
CA MET A 151 15.45 -1.16 0.91
C MET A 151 14.20 -1.98 1.24
N ILE A 152 14.36 -3.18 1.82
CA ILE A 152 13.23 -4.02 2.26
C ILE A 152 12.43 -3.30 3.35
N SER A 153 13.12 -2.74 4.35
CA SER A 153 12.48 -1.97 5.42
C SER A 153 11.70 -0.76 4.87
N PHE A 154 12.28 -0.04 3.91
CA PHE A 154 11.60 1.06 3.22
C PHE A 154 10.31 0.60 2.55
N ILE A 155 10.35 -0.50 1.77
CA ILE A 155 9.17 -1.04 1.08
C ILE A 155 8.09 -1.46 2.08
N ASP A 156 8.46 -2.24 3.09
CA ASP A 156 7.52 -2.78 4.06
C ASP A 156 6.86 -1.70 4.90
N THR A 157 7.65 -0.72 5.37
CA THR A 157 7.15 0.41 6.16
C THR A 157 6.24 1.29 5.31
N THR A 158 6.63 1.62 4.08
CA THR A 158 5.79 2.42 3.17
C THR A 158 4.43 1.77 2.91
N ARG A 159 4.42 0.44 2.69
CA ARG A 159 3.19 -0.33 2.50
C ARG A 159 2.34 -0.36 3.77
N TYR A 160 2.97 -0.59 4.92
CA TYR A 160 2.29 -0.62 6.20
C TYR A 160 1.63 0.73 6.52
N ASP A 161 2.36 1.83 6.35
CA ASP A 161 1.87 3.18 6.62
C ASP A 161 0.71 3.57 5.70
N PHE A 162 0.75 3.16 4.43
CA PHE A 162 -0.39 3.32 3.53
C PHE A 162 -1.64 2.61 4.03
N VAL A 163 -1.51 1.32 4.41
CA VAL A 163 -2.62 0.51 4.93
C VAL A 163 -3.17 1.09 6.24
N GLN A 164 -2.30 1.56 7.13
CA GLN A 164 -2.72 2.22 8.37
C GLN A 164 -3.48 3.51 8.08
N THR A 165 -2.96 4.36 7.19
CA THR A 165 -3.64 5.60 6.78
C THR A 165 -5.01 5.32 6.18
N PHE A 166 -5.11 4.29 5.34
CA PHE A 166 -6.38 3.86 4.77
C PHE A 166 -7.37 3.38 5.86
N ASN A 167 -6.91 2.54 6.79
CA ASN A 167 -7.75 2.03 7.87
C ASN A 167 -8.23 3.13 8.81
N TRP A 168 -7.36 4.10 9.15
CA TRP A 168 -7.74 5.28 9.93
C TRP A 168 -8.76 6.13 9.20
N THR A 169 -8.56 6.36 7.90
CA THR A 169 -9.53 7.06 7.06
C THR A 169 -10.87 6.33 7.10
N LYS A 170 -10.89 5.03 6.81
CA LYS A 170 -12.11 4.21 6.90
C LYS A 170 -12.79 4.33 8.26
N LEU A 171 -12.04 4.26 9.36
CA LEU A 171 -12.59 4.38 10.72
C LEU A 171 -13.23 5.75 10.96
N ILE A 172 -12.58 6.84 10.54
CA ILE A 172 -13.12 8.21 10.66
C ILE A 172 -14.45 8.32 9.90
N PHE A 173 -14.54 7.76 8.69
CA PHE A 173 -15.78 7.76 7.92
C PHE A 173 -16.90 6.99 8.64
N LEU A 174 -16.58 5.86 9.28
CA LEU A 174 -17.56 5.07 10.04
C LEU A 174 -18.03 5.77 11.32
N THR A 175 -17.12 6.40 12.07
CA THR A 175 -17.45 7.01 13.37
C THR A 175 -18.04 8.41 13.26
N SER A 176 -17.73 9.14 12.18
CA SER A 176 -18.19 10.51 11.98
C SER A 176 -19.50 10.60 11.19
N TYR A 177 -20.08 9.44 10.83
CA TYR A 177 -21.33 9.34 10.06
C TYR A 177 -21.31 10.17 8.76
N LEU A 178 -20.14 10.31 8.14
CA LEU A 178 -19.98 11.12 6.93
C LEU A 178 -20.76 10.48 5.79
N TYR A 179 -21.50 11.29 5.03
CA TYR A 179 -22.14 10.84 3.80
C TYR A 179 -21.09 10.28 2.85
N ASN A 180 -21.24 9.02 2.45
CA ASN A 180 -20.36 8.46 1.43
C ASN A 180 -20.94 8.77 0.05
N GLY A 181 -20.06 8.92 -0.95
CA GLY A 181 -20.49 9.23 -2.33
C GLY A 181 -21.35 8.15 -2.97
N LEU A 182 -21.45 6.96 -2.36
CA LEU A 182 -22.31 5.87 -2.81
C LEU A 182 -23.72 5.95 -2.19
N ASN A 183 -23.97 6.92 -1.28
CA ASN A 183 -25.17 7.03 -0.45
C ASN A 183 -25.55 5.69 0.20
N THR A 184 -24.56 4.85 0.49
CA THR A 184 -24.83 3.52 1.07
C THR A 184 -25.12 3.60 2.56
N ASN A 185 -24.84 4.72 3.21
CA ASN A 185 -25.03 4.87 4.64
C ASN A 185 -26.21 5.79 5.02
N VAL A 186 -26.65 6.67 4.11
CA VAL A 186 -27.75 7.62 4.33
C VAL A 186 -28.56 7.74 3.05
N ASP A 187 -29.88 7.74 3.20
CA ASP A 187 -30.81 8.15 2.16
C ASP A 187 -31.12 9.64 2.27
N ILE A 188 -30.91 10.36 1.17
CA ILE A 188 -31.15 11.80 1.08
C ILE A 188 -32.38 11.98 0.18
N SER A 189 -33.45 12.52 0.74
CA SER A 189 -34.71 12.78 0.04
C SER A 189 -35.15 14.23 0.27
N THR A 190 -36.12 14.67 -0.51
CA THR A 190 -36.81 15.95 -0.26
C THR A 190 -38.24 15.68 0.15
N ASP A 191 -38.73 16.37 1.17
CA ASP A 191 -40.13 16.32 1.55
C ASP A 191 -41.03 17.09 0.57
N GLU A 192 -42.34 17.08 0.82
CA GLU A 192 -43.33 17.82 0.01
C GLU A 192 -43.08 19.34 0.00
N HIS A 193 -42.31 19.87 0.95
CA HIS A 193 -41.92 21.28 1.04
C HIS A 193 -40.52 21.56 0.49
N SER A 194 -39.92 20.60 -0.24
CA SER A 194 -38.55 20.69 -0.77
C SER A 194 -37.46 20.83 0.31
N GLN A 195 -37.73 20.42 1.55
CA GLN A 195 -36.73 20.33 2.60
C GLN A 195 -35.96 19.02 2.48
N VAL A 196 -34.64 19.10 2.61
CA VAL A 196 -33.77 17.92 2.58
C VAL A 196 -33.99 17.12 3.87
N ILE A 197 -34.45 15.88 3.73
CA ILE A 197 -34.55 14.91 4.81
C ILE A 197 -33.46 13.86 4.61
N THR A 198 -32.69 13.63 5.67
CA THR A 198 -31.69 12.57 5.74
C THR A 198 -32.19 11.48 6.66
N SER A 199 -32.21 10.23 6.17
CA SER A 199 -32.51 9.06 7.00
C SER A 199 -31.40 8.03 6.86
N PHE A 200 -31.15 7.24 7.92
CA PHE A 200 -30.15 6.18 7.81
C PHE A 200 -30.68 5.05 6.93
N ARG A 201 -29.89 4.66 5.93
CA ARG A 201 -30.27 3.58 5.02
C ARG A 201 -30.20 2.25 5.75
N LYS A 202 -31.30 1.49 5.70
CA LYS A 202 -31.38 0.11 6.21
C LYS A 202 -31.29 -0.86 5.04
N TYR A 203 -30.49 -1.90 5.19
CA TYR A 203 -30.39 -3.00 4.23
C TYR A 203 -31.05 -4.24 4.80
N ASP A 204 -31.88 -4.88 4.00
CA ASP A 204 -32.39 -6.21 4.31
C ASP A 204 -31.30 -7.25 4.02
N ILE A 205 -30.96 -8.04 5.04
CA ILE A 205 -30.13 -9.23 4.90
C ILE A 205 -31.04 -10.36 4.43
N VAL A 206 -30.86 -10.72 3.17
CA VAL A 206 -31.63 -11.78 2.49
C VAL A 206 -30.76 -13.03 2.39
N SER A 207 -31.30 -14.20 2.74
CA SER A 207 -30.70 -15.48 2.36
C SER A 207 -31.52 -16.10 1.24
N VAL A 208 -30.85 -16.62 0.21
CA VAL A 208 -31.50 -17.42 -0.84
C VAL A 208 -31.93 -18.74 -0.22
N ILE A 209 -33.21 -19.08 -0.36
CA ILE A 209 -33.74 -20.41 -0.04
C ILE A 209 -34.29 -21.02 -1.33
N GLU A 210 -34.22 -22.34 -1.43
CA GLU A 210 -34.78 -23.16 -2.51
C GLU A 210 -36.19 -22.67 -2.92
N ASP A 211 -36.50 -22.82 -4.21
CA ASP A 211 -37.74 -22.42 -4.89
C ASP A 211 -37.92 -20.93 -5.25
N GLY A 212 -36.84 -20.14 -5.24
CA GLY A 212 -36.83 -18.79 -5.84
C GLY A 212 -37.52 -17.71 -5.01
N PHE A 213 -37.82 -17.98 -3.74
CA PHE A 213 -38.32 -16.98 -2.80
C PHE A 213 -37.18 -16.41 -1.95
N MET A 214 -37.06 -15.08 -1.95
CA MET A 214 -36.16 -14.34 -1.07
C MET A 214 -36.83 -14.10 0.29
N ILE A 215 -36.22 -14.57 1.38
CA ILE A 215 -36.65 -14.27 2.75
C ILE A 215 -35.62 -13.35 3.41
N ALA A 216 -36.08 -12.17 3.85
CA ALA A 216 -35.29 -11.24 4.65
C ALA A 216 -35.39 -11.62 6.14
N TYR A 217 -34.25 -11.82 6.80
CA TYR A 217 -34.21 -12.26 8.21
C TYR A 217 -33.81 -11.15 9.18
N SER A 218 -33.18 -10.10 8.70
CA SER A 218 -32.75 -8.97 9.52
C SER A 218 -32.54 -7.73 8.67
N THR A 219 -32.64 -6.56 9.30
CA THR A 219 -32.21 -5.29 8.73
C THR A 219 -30.90 -4.89 9.37
N CYS A 220 -29.93 -4.43 8.61
CA CYS A 220 -28.73 -3.80 9.14
C CYS A 220 -28.62 -2.35 8.68
N ASN A 221 -27.86 -1.54 9.40
CA ASN A 221 -27.58 -0.17 9.01
C ASN A 221 -26.06 0.03 9.04
N CYS A 222 -25.46 0.40 7.90
CA CYS A 222 -24.01 0.58 7.78
C CYS A 222 -23.45 1.69 8.68
N VAL A 223 -24.30 2.57 9.20
CA VAL A 223 -23.94 3.62 10.17
C VAL A 223 -23.85 3.05 11.60
N THR A 224 -24.88 2.35 12.05
CA THR A 224 -24.96 1.88 13.46
C THR A 224 -24.36 0.50 13.67
N GLU A 225 -24.27 -0.31 12.61
CA GLU A 225 -23.87 -1.71 12.62
C GLU A 225 -22.87 -2.04 11.49
N PRO A 226 -21.73 -1.33 11.39
CA PRO A 226 -20.83 -1.43 10.23
C PRO A 226 -20.15 -2.80 10.06
N VAL A 227 -20.13 -3.63 11.10
CA VAL A 227 -19.48 -4.96 11.07
C VAL A 227 -20.42 -6.03 10.50
N THR A 228 -21.70 -5.98 10.85
CA THR A 228 -22.72 -6.93 10.38
C THR A 228 -23.36 -6.46 9.08
N CYS A 229 -23.28 -5.16 8.78
CA CYS A 229 -23.82 -4.58 7.55
C CYS A 229 -22.75 -4.49 6.45
N SER A 230 -22.55 -5.60 5.75
CA SER A 230 -21.74 -5.65 4.54
C SER A 230 -22.62 -5.79 3.31
N ALA A 231 -22.61 -4.78 2.43
CA ALA A 231 -23.14 -4.93 1.08
C ALA A 231 -22.04 -5.54 0.20
N ILE A 232 -22.39 -6.46 -0.70
CA ILE A 232 -21.45 -6.99 -1.69
C ILE A 232 -20.92 -5.81 -2.51
N PRO A 233 -19.61 -5.48 -2.45
CA PRO A 233 -19.04 -4.40 -3.24
C PRO A 233 -18.98 -4.86 -4.68
N SER A 234 -20.05 -4.63 -5.41
CA SER A 234 -20.20 -5.06 -6.79
C SER A 234 -20.54 -3.81 -7.60
N LEU A 235 -19.74 -3.57 -8.63
CA LEU A 235 -19.97 -2.46 -9.57
C LEU A 235 -21.31 -2.61 -10.31
N TYR A 236 -21.89 -3.81 -10.27
CA TYR A 236 -23.18 -4.16 -10.84
C TYR A 236 -23.70 -5.44 -10.17
N ILE A 237 -24.93 -5.43 -9.64
CA ILE A 237 -25.69 -6.64 -9.31
C ILE A 237 -26.86 -6.66 -10.29
N ASN A 238 -26.84 -7.61 -11.23
CA ASN A 238 -28.04 -7.91 -11.97
C ASN A 238 -28.91 -8.84 -11.13
N THR A 239 -30.18 -8.50 -10.94
CA THR A 239 -31.12 -9.38 -10.22
C THR A 239 -31.33 -10.70 -10.96
N SER A 240 -31.07 -10.77 -12.27
CA SER A 240 -31.08 -12.03 -13.01
C SER A 240 -29.92 -12.97 -12.65
N ASP A 241 -28.82 -12.46 -12.12
CA ASP A 241 -27.65 -13.25 -11.71
C ASP A 241 -27.86 -13.91 -10.33
N LEU A 242 -28.85 -13.45 -9.55
CA LEU A 242 -29.24 -14.05 -8.26
C LEU A 242 -30.18 -15.25 -8.43
N ASN A 243 -30.87 -15.37 -9.57
CA ASN A 243 -31.84 -16.43 -9.81
C ASN A 243 -31.25 -17.71 -10.41
N ASN A 244 -29.99 -17.67 -10.88
CA ASN A 244 -29.35 -18.81 -11.52
C ASN A 244 -28.10 -19.25 -10.74
N ASN A 245 -28.31 -20.28 -9.90
CA ASN A 245 -27.33 -21.21 -9.33
C ASN A 245 -26.80 -20.96 -7.92
N ASN A 246 -26.85 -22.05 -7.14
CA ASN A 246 -26.22 -22.35 -5.86
C ASN A 246 -24.68 -22.26 -5.84
N GLU A 247 -24.07 -21.45 -6.71
CA GLU A 247 -22.65 -21.17 -6.61
C GLU A 247 -22.47 -19.85 -5.88
N TYR A 248 -21.84 -19.93 -4.71
CA TYR A 248 -21.16 -18.83 -4.06
C TYR A 248 -20.59 -17.89 -5.13
N LEU A 249 -21.22 -16.73 -5.34
CA LEU A 249 -20.69 -15.64 -6.16
C LEU A 249 -19.43 -15.11 -5.48
N LEU A 250 -18.37 -15.88 -5.62
CA LEU A 250 -17.01 -15.53 -5.28
C LEU A 250 -16.52 -14.65 -6.44
N PHE A 251 -17.16 -13.49 -6.60
CA PHE A 251 -16.63 -12.47 -7.46
C PHE A 251 -15.37 -11.95 -6.78
N LYS A 252 -14.24 -12.43 -7.29
CA LYS A 252 -13.01 -11.68 -7.34
C LYS A 252 -13.39 -10.28 -7.82
N ILE A 253 -13.51 -9.37 -6.86
CA ILE A 253 -13.06 -8.01 -7.09
C ILE A 253 -11.74 -8.17 -7.85
N LEU A 254 -11.57 -7.42 -8.92
CA LEU A 254 -10.24 -6.98 -9.35
C LEU A 254 -9.56 -6.25 -8.17
N LEU A 255 -9.29 -6.96 -7.07
CA LEU A 255 -7.97 -7.04 -6.52
C LEU A 255 -7.13 -7.54 -7.69
N LEU A 256 -6.79 -6.59 -8.58
CA LEU A 256 -5.45 -6.52 -9.11
C LEU A 256 -4.56 -7.08 -8.00
N ARG A 257 -3.90 -8.20 -8.27
CA ARG A 257 -2.86 -8.70 -7.38
C ARG A 257 -1.95 -7.50 -7.07
N PHE A 258 -2.10 -6.97 -5.87
CA PHE A 258 -1.15 -6.09 -5.22
C PHE A 258 -0.16 -6.98 -4.47
#